data_AF-A0A3D0WAS5-F1
#
_entry.id   AF-A0A3D0WAS5-F1
#
_cell.length_a   1.000
_cell.length_b   1.000
_cell.length_c   1.000
_cell.angle_alpha   90.00
_cell.angle_beta   90.00
_cell.angle_gamma   90.00
#
_symmetry.space_group_name_H-M   'P 1'
#
loop_
_entity.id
_entity.type
_entity.pdbx_description
1 polymer ?
#
loop_
_entity_poly.entity_id
_entity_poly.type
_entity_poly.pdbx_seq_one_letter_code
_entity_poly.pdbx_strand_id
1 'polypeptide(L)'
;MARGNARTSATHPLQIASVAAGPGLGSVGLTFCPGKHQANAATGTWARDLRTDVQAIAAWGASTIVTLVEDHELVDLKVSALGPAFTAAHMEWRHLPIRDVSVPDAAFGAAWQRVGPDLRDQLRAGFNILVHCKGGLGRAGMIAALLLVDLGWSPNAALAAVREVRPGAVETSAQARYVLGLTAVDEASAATDPYAIRDRSRGALLGLSVGDAIGTTLEFSRRDTKPPVTDMVGGGPFGLKPGEWTDDTAMALALADSLAENAALNEADLMQRFVRWWRAGEYSCTGRCFDIGITTREALARFEQDGDPIAGSTDPNSAGNGSLMRLAPVAIRHWRDRKRMGSIAARQSRTTHGAAEAVDACVGYAGVLADAITGAPKTDVLLRSKAAGSPVIADILAGSWKGKRRDHIKSSGYVAHSLEAALWCVARTSSFRSAVLLAANLGDDADTVAAITGQLAGALYGADGIPAAWLEQLAWRDRLQAAAEALTDEGAAA
;
A
#
# COMPACT_ATOMS: atom_id res chain seq x y z
N MET A 1 33.95 23.30 -37.86
CA MET A 1 33.69 22.31 -36.78
C MET A 1 32.29 21.77 -36.98
N ALA A 2 32.17 20.49 -37.35
CA ALA A 2 30.87 19.87 -37.58
C ALA A 2 30.02 19.96 -36.29
N ARG A 3 28.85 20.59 -36.35
CA ARG A 3 27.84 20.53 -35.29
C ARG A 3 27.41 19.07 -35.21
N GLY A 4 28.01 18.29 -34.31
CA GLY A 4 27.56 16.93 -34.04
C GLY A 4 26.09 16.99 -33.64
N ASN A 5 25.25 16.18 -34.28
CA ASN A 5 23.82 16.13 -33.95
C ASN A 5 23.64 15.87 -32.45
N ALA A 6 22.78 16.67 -31.81
CA ALA A 6 22.49 16.53 -30.39
C ALA A 6 21.98 15.11 -30.09
N ARG A 7 22.43 14.54 -28.97
CA ARG A 7 21.95 13.25 -28.48
C ARG A 7 20.55 13.41 -27.90
N THR A 8 19.60 12.68 -28.45
CA THR A 8 18.17 12.72 -28.12
C THR A 8 17.69 11.40 -27.52
N SER A 9 16.48 11.36 -26.97
CA SER A 9 15.88 10.10 -26.48
C SER A 9 15.67 9.06 -27.59
N ALA A 10 15.58 9.48 -28.86
CA ALA A 10 15.46 8.58 -30.01
C ALA A 10 16.82 8.04 -30.49
N THR A 11 17.82 8.92 -30.62
CA THR A 11 19.16 8.52 -31.10
C THR A 11 19.98 7.80 -30.03
N HIS A 12 19.72 8.12 -28.76
CA HIS A 12 20.38 7.56 -27.60
C HIS A 12 19.33 7.23 -26.53
N PRO A 13 18.58 6.13 -26.68
CA PRO A 13 17.56 5.72 -25.72
C PRO A 13 18.08 5.68 -24.29
N LEU A 14 17.25 6.05 -23.32
CA LEU A 14 17.63 6.07 -21.91
C LEU A 14 18.06 4.65 -21.48
N GLN A 15 19.25 4.54 -20.92
CA GLN A 15 19.78 3.28 -20.38
C GLN A 15 19.68 3.32 -18.86
N ILE A 16 19.17 2.24 -18.27
CA ILE A 16 19.07 2.06 -16.81
C ILE A 16 19.98 0.90 -16.42
N ALA A 17 21.14 1.23 -15.87
CA ALA A 17 22.04 0.23 -15.29
C ALA A 17 21.41 -0.27 -13.98
N SER A 18 21.26 -1.58 -13.80
CA SER A 18 20.45 -2.13 -12.71
C SER A 18 21.24 -3.11 -11.87
N VAL A 19 21.17 -2.98 -10.54
CA VAL A 19 21.68 -3.97 -9.59
C VAL A 19 20.50 -4.58 -8.85
N ALA A 20 20.36 -5.91 -8.87
CA ALA A 20 19.37 -6.60 -8.05
C ALA A 20 19.77 -6.46 -6.58
N ALA A 21 18.85 -6.03 -5.71
CA ALA A 21 19.17 -5.81 -4.30
C ALA A 21 19.30 -7.12 -3.50
N GLY A 22 18.78 -8.22 -4.02
CA GLY A 22 18.87 -9.55 -3.43
C GLY A 22 17.80 -10.50 -3.98
N PRO A 23 17.83 -11.79 -3.62
CA PRO A 23 16.82 -12.75 -4.05
C PRO A 23 15.41 -12.33 -3.60
N GLY A 24 14.47 -12.20 -4.55
CA GLY A 24 13.09 -11.80 -4.27
C GLY A 24 12.90 -10.33 -3.87
N LEU A 25 13.96 -9.52 -3.87
CA LEU A 25 13.93 -8.07 -3.69
C LEU A 25 13.90 -7.38 -5.07
N GLY A 26 13.55 -6.09 -5.06
CA GLY A 26 13.57 -5.25 -6.24
C GLY A 26 14.99 -4.88 -6.68
N SER A 27 15.07 -4.12 -7.77
CA SER A 27 16.33 -3.62 -8.32
C SER A 27 16.53 -2.14 -8.05
N VAL A 28 17.80 -1.75 -7.84
CA VAL A 28 18.23 -0.35 -7.83
C VAL A 28 18.76 -0.01 -9.21
N GLY A 29 18.06 0.88 -9.90
CA GLY A 29 18.41 1.39 -11.22
C GLY A 29 19.20 2.68 -11.15
N LEU A 30 20.13 2.88 -12.07
CA LEU A 30 20.95 4.08 -12.21
C LEU A 30 20.85 4.62 -13.62
N THR A 31 20.61 5.93 -13.73
CA THR A 31 20.67 6.63 -15.01
C THR A 31 21.09 8.08 -14.84
N PHE A 32 21.42 8.74 -15.96
CA PHE A 32 21.64 10.18 -15.98
C PHE A 32 20.31 10.93 -15.97
N CYS A 33 20.31 12.24 -15.72
CA CYS A 33 19.08 13.02 -15.57
C CYS A 33 18.11 12.85 -16.77
N PRO A 34 16.91 12.28 -16.55
CA PRO A 34 15.88 12.13 -17.57
C PRO A 34 15.46 13.47 -18.16
N GLY A 35 15.20 13.53 -19.47
CA GLY A 35 14.76 14.74 -20.16
C GLY A 35 15.80 15.86 -20.26
N LYS A 36 17.06 15.62 -19.84
CA LYS A 36 18.04 16.70 -19.76
C LYS A 36 18.37 17.33 -21.11
N HIS A 37 18.51 18.66 -21.08
CA HIS A 37 19.16 19.45 -22.11
C HIS A 37 20.51 19.97 -21.58
N GLN A 38 21.59 19.69 -22.29
CA GLN A 38 22.93 20.09 -21.84
C GLN A 38 23.83 20.31 -23.06
N ALA A 39 24.17 21.57 -23.34
CA ALA A 39 24.99 21.93 -24.50
C ALA A 39 26.44 21.40 -24.41
N ASN A 40 27.05 21.57 -23.24
CA ASN A 40 28.49 21.33 -23.00
C ASN A 40 28.70 20.16 -22.03
N ALA A 41 28.16 18.98 -22.32
CA ALA A 41 28.48 17.78 -21.54
C ALA A 41 29.78 17.13 -22.04
N ALA A 42 30.51 16.42 -21.18
CA ALA A 42 31.70 15.65 -21.57
C ALA A 42 31.40 14.60 -22.66
N THR A 43 30.15 14.14 -22.73
CA THR A 43 29.65 13.19 -23.74
C THR A 43 29.03 13.87 -24.97
N GLY A 44 29.20 15.18 -25.13
CA GLY A 44 28.59 15.98 -26.21
C GLY A 44 27.22 16.56 -25.83
N THR A 45 26.61 17.27 -26.78
CA THR A 45 25.34 17.96 -26.57
C THR A 45 24.17 17.00 -26.39
N TRP A 46 23.32 17.26 -25.39
CA TRP A 46 22.07 16.53 -25.12
C TRP A 46 20.84 17.42 -25.32
N ALA A 47 19.80 16.87 -25.92
CA ALA A 47 18.47 17.45 -26.06
C ALA A 47 17.43 16.33 -25.99
N ARG A 48 17.12 15.88 -24.77
CA ARG A 48 16.26 14.72 -24.52
C ARG A 48 14.82 15.12 -24.32
N ASP A 49 13.91 14.19 -24.61
CA ASP A 49 12.48 14.39 -24.34
C ASP A 49 12.12 13.77 -23.00
N LEU A 50 11.61 14.60 -22.09
CA LEU A 50 11.27 14.16 -20.72
C LEU A 50 10.18 13.09 -20.74
N ARG A 51 9.16 13.24 -21.58
CA ARG A 51 8.05 12.27 -21.66
C ARG A 51 8.54 10.89 -22.09
N THR A 52 9.34 10.82 -23.15
CA THR A 52 9.93 9.58 -23.66
C THR A 52 10.78 8.89 -22.59
N ASP A 53 11.60 9.66 -21.85
CA ASP A 53 12.43 9.11 -20.79
C ASP A 53 11.60 8.60 -19.60
N VAL A 54 10.56 9.33 -19.19
CA VAL A 54 9.61 8.90 -18.15
C VAL A 54 8.92 7.60 -18.55
N GLN A 55 8.51 7.46 -19.81
CA GLN A 55 7.92 6.22 -20.32
C GLN A 55 8.90 5.05 -20.29
N ALA A 56 10.18 5.27 -20.64
CA ALA A 56 11.20 4.24 -20.55
C ALA A 56 11.43 3.77 -19.10
N ILE A 57 11.40 4.71 -18.15
CA ILE A 57 11.52 4.41 -16.71
C ILE A 57 10.30 3.64 -16.19
N ALA A 58 9.09 4.04 -16.60
CA ALA A 58 7.86 3.33 -16.26
C ALA A 58 7.85 1.90 -16.85
N ALA A 59 8.33 1.74 -18.08
CA ALA A 59 8.46 0.44 -18.74
C ALA A 59 9.45 -0.48 -18.04
N TRP A 60 10.54 0.07 -17.47
CA TRP A 60 11.47 -0.65 -16.60
C TRP A 60 10.86 -1.05 -15.23
N GLY A 61 9.67 -0.52 -14.91
CA GLY A 61 8.91 -0.91 -13.72
C GLY A 61 9.35 -0.16 -12.46
N ALA A 62 9.92 1.04 -12.58
CA ALA A 62 10.20 1.86 -11.41
C ALA A 62 8.91 2.15 -10.63
N SER A 63 9.00 2.04 -9.31
CA SER A 63 7.96 2.44 -8.36
C SER A 63 8.23 3.84 -7.83
N THR A 64 9.50 4.12 -7.52
CA THR A 64 9.96 5.38 -6.94
C THR A 64 11.22 5.88 -7.63
N ILE A 65 11.30 7.20 -7.80
CA ILE A 65 12.42 7.92 -8.41
C ILE A 65 13.08 8.82 -7.37
N VAL A 66 14.38 8.61 -7.17
CA VAL A 66 15.24 9.44 -6.33
C VAL A 66 16.04 10.39 -7.21
N THR A 67 15.71 11.68 -7.11
CA THR A 67 16.36 12.76 -7.85
C THR A 67 17.38 13.45 -6.96
N LEU A 68 18.66 13.38 -7.33
CA LEU A 68 19.77 13.91 -6.53
C LEU A 68 20.32 15.26 -7.03
N VAL A 69 19.78 15.79 -8.11
CA VAL A 69 20.19 17.11 -8.65
C VAL A 69 19.58 18.25 -7.83
N GLU A 70 20.32 19.33 -7.68
CA GLU A 70 19.86 20.53 -6.98
C GLU A 70 18.82 21.32 -7.80
N ASP A 71 18.05 22.20 -7.16
CA ASP A 71 17.00 22.98 -7.84
C ASP A 71 17.52 23.80 -9.02
N HIS A 72 18.68 24.44 -8.85
CA HIS A 72 19.31 25.21 -9.93
C HIS A 72 19.73 24.30 -11.10
N GLU A 73 20.17 23.06 -10.83
CA GLU A 73 20.50 22.09 -11.87
C GLU A 73 19.26 21.63 -12.64
N LEU A 74 18.09 21.51 -11.98
CA LEU A 74 16.82 21.21 -12.67
C LEU A 74 16.47 22.30 -13.69
N VAL A 75 16.70 23.57 -13.35
CA VAL A 75 16.49 24.71 -14.25
C VAL A 75 17.50 24.68 -15.39
N ASP A 76 18.79 24.53 -15.09
CA ASP A 76 19.86 24.50 -16.09
C ASP A 76 19.71 23.37 -17.10
N LEU A 77 19.24 22.20 -16.63
CA LEU A 77 18.99 21.03 -17.46
C LEU A 77 17.62 21.08 -18.17
N LYS A 78 16.81 22.12 -17.94
CA LYS A 78 15.46 22.32 -18.50
C LYS A 78 14.45 21.24 -18.13
N VAL A 79 14.50 20.77 -16.88
CA VAL A 79 13.68 19.66 -16.36
C VAL A 79 12.96 20.02 -15.05
N SER A 80 12.57 21.28 -14.85
CA SER A 80 11.82 21.69 -13.65
C SER A 80 10.47 20.97 -13.47
N ALA A 81 9.93 20.36 -14.55
CA ALA A 81 8.69 19.58 -14.52
C ALA A 81 8.90 18.08 -14.21
N LEU A 82 10.11 17.66 -13.81
CA LEU A 82 10.47 16.25 -13.62
C LEU A 82 9.60 15.56 -12.56
N GLY A 83 9.36 16.21 -11.42
CA GLY A 83 8.49 15.69 -10.37
C GLY A 83 7.05 15.45 -10.83
N PRO A 84 6.33 16.48 -11.30
CA PRO A 84 4.99 16.32 -11.85
C PRO A 84 4.90 15.27 -12.96
N ALA A 85 5.93 15.15 -13.81
CA ALA A 85 5.94 14.15 -14.87
C ALA A 85 6.00 12.70 -14.33
N PHE A 86 6.76 12.45 -13.27
CA PHE A 86 6.79 11.14 -12.62
C PHE A 86 5.50 10.82 -11.86
N THR A 87 4.96 11.81 -11.14
CA THR A 87 3.67 11.65 -10.44
C THR A 87 2.54 11.34 -11.42
N ALA A 88 2.48 12.02 -12.57
CA ALA A 88 1.52 11.74 -13.63
C ALA A 88 1.68 10.35 -14.26
N ALA A 89 2.85 9.73 -14.11
CA ALA A 89 3.13 8.35 -14.54
C ALA A 89 2.98 7.33 -13.39
N HIS A 90 2.37 7.72 -12.26
CA HIS A 90 2.15 6.88 -11.08
C HIS A 90 3.44 6.29 -10.46
N MET A 91 4.54 7.05 -10.57
CA MET A 91 5.78 6.80 -9.87
C MET A 91 5.96 7.83 -8.78
N GLU A 92 6.36 7.38 -7.59
CA GLU A 92 6.64 8.30 -6.50
C GLU A 92 7.92 9.09 -6.80
N TRP A 93 7.92 10.38 -6.48
CA TRP A 93 9.08 11.23 -6.66
C TRP A 93 9.64 11.66 -5.31
N ARG A 94 10.95 11.46 -5.14
CA ARG A 94 11.71 11.84 -3.94
C ARG A 94 12.88 12.72 -4.37
N HIS A 95 12.77 14.03 -4.09
CA HIS A 95 13.84 14.99 -4.37
C HIS A 95 14.76 15.09 -3.16
N LEU A 96 15.99 14.58 -3.32
CA LEU A 96 17.00 14.46 -2.27
C LEU A 96 18.32 15.03 -2.79
N PRO A 97 18.42 16.36 -2.94
CA PRO A 97 19.55 16.99 -3.61
C PRO A 97 20.87 16.72 -2.86
N ILE A 98 21.91 16.42 -3.63
CA ILE A 98 23.29 16.34 -3.15
C ILE A 98 24.11 17.24 -4.06
N ARG A 99 24.90 18.14 -3.47
CA ARG A 99 25.80 19.02 -4.21
C ARG A 99 26.69 18.21 -5.16
N ASP A 100 26.88 18.71 -6.38
CA ASP A 100 27.67 17.97 -7.38
C ASP A 100 29.06 17.58 -6.87
N VAL A 101 29.52 16.40 -7.27
CA VAL A 101 30.76 15.71 -6.85
C VAL A 101 30.97 15.52 -5.32
N SER A 102 30.00 15.91 -4.50
CA SER A 102 30.09 15.89 -3.04
C SER A 102 29.49 14.59 -2.45
N VAL A 103 29.60 14.47 -1.13
CA VAL A 103 28.91 13.43 -0.32
C VAL A 103 27.65 14.04 0.31
N PRO A 104 26.74 13.22 0.86
CA PRO A 104 25.57 13.72 1.57
C PRO A 104 25.92 14.64 2.73
N ASP A 105 25.12 15.68 2.94
CA ASP A 105 25.24 16.61 4.06
C ASP A 105 24.17 16.32 5.14
N ALA A 106 24.10 17.20 6.15
CA ALA A 106 23.13 17.07 7.24
C ALA A 106 21.67 17.20 6.76
N ALA A 107 21.40 18.01 5.73
CA ALA A 107 20.06 18.18 5.18
C ALA A 107 19.59 16.91 4.47
N PHE A 108 20.48 16.30 3.67
CA PHE A 108 20.23 14.97 3.10
C PHE A 108 20.01 13.95 4.22
N GLY A 109 20.86 13.93 5.25
CA GLY A 109 20.73 12.99 6.38
C GLY A 109 19.34 13.06 7.04
N ALA A 110 18.85 14.27 7.34
CA ALA A 110 17.53 14.48 7.91
C ALA A 110 16.38 14.06 6.97
N ALA A 111 16.55 14.24 5.66
CA ALA A 111 15.59 13.76 4.67
C ALA A 111 15.63 12.23 4.51
N TRP A 112 16.82 11.62 4.55
CA TRP A 112 17.03 10.19 4.43
C TRP A 112 16.45 9.41 5.61
N GLN A 113 16.46 9.97 6.82
CA GLN A 113 15.76 9.37 7.97
C GLN A 113 14.27 9.18 7.72
N ARG A 114 13.65 10.03 6.89
CA ARG A 114 12.23 9.95 6.53
C ARG A 114 11.98 9.09 5.28
N VAL A 115 12.85 9.20 4.27
CA VAL A 115 12.64 8.56 2.95
C VAL A 115 13.31 7.19 2.84
N GLY A 116 14.46 6.98 3.49
CA GLY A 116 15.23 5.74 3.43
C GLY A 116 14.42 4.50 3.83
N PRO A 117 13.67 4.51 4.96
CA PRO A 117 12.83 3.37 5.35
C PRO A 117 11.87 2.92 4.25
N ASP A 118 11.18 3.87 3.60
CA ASP A 118 10.25 3.63 2.51
C ASP A 118 10.92 2.95 1.31
N LEU A 119 12.07 3.47 0.86
CA LEU A 119 12.81 2.89 -0.26
C LEU A 119 13.25 1.44 0.03
N ARG A 120 13.67 1.16 1.28
CA ARG A 120 14.04 -0.20 1.69
C ARG A 120 12.84 -1.12 1.69
N ASP A 121 11.69 -0.69 2.22
CA ASP A 121 10.47 -1.49 2.25
C ASP A 121 9.96 -1.80 0.85
N GLN A 122 9.98 -0.83 -0.07
CA GLN A 122 9.62 -1.04 -1.46
C GLN A 122 10.55 -2.05 -2.15
N LEU A 123 11.87 -1.96 -1.91
CA LEU A 123 12.83 -2.96 -2.41
C LEU A 123 12.56 -4.34 -1.81
N ARG A 124 12.25 -4.46 -0.51
CA ARG A 124 11.88 -5.75 0.13
C ARG A 124 10.59 -6.35 -0.44
N ALA A 125 9.68 -5.49 -0.88
CA ALA A 125 8.44 -5.84 -1.58
C ALA A 125 8.63 -6.16 -3.08
N GLY A 126 9.87 -6.18 -3.58
CA GLY A 126 10.15 -6.53 -4.98
C GLY A 126 10.02 -5.37 -5.97
N PHE A 127 9.79 -4.14 -5.49
CA PHE A 127 9.64 -2.98 -6.37
C PHE A 127 10.97 -2.34 -6.72
N ASN A 128 11.07 -1.83 -7.94
CA ASN A 128 12.29 -1.20 -8.43
C ASN A 128 12.37 0.28 -8.04
N ILE A 129 13.57 0.73 -7.66
CA ILE A 129 13.86 2.13 -7.31
C ILE A 129 14.87 2.67 -8.32
N LEU A 130 14.57 3.80 -8.95
CA LEU A 130 15.52 4.48 -9.84
C LEU A 130 16.21 5.61 -9.09
N VAL A 131 17.54 5.66 -9.14
CA VAL A 131 18.34 6.78 -8.63
C VAL A 131 19.01 7.49 -9.80
N HIS A 132 18.91 8.82 -9.85
CA HIS A 132 19.62 9.59 -10.86
C HIS A 132 20.25 10.87 -10.30
N CYS A 133 21.30 11.32 -11.00
CA CYS A 133 21.88 12.65 -10.85
C CYS A 133 22.12 13.24 -12.25
N LYS A 134 22.93 14.30 -12.38
CA LYS A 134 23.23 14.90 -13.68
C LYS A 134 23.84 13.92 -14.70
N GLY A 135 24.86 13.17 -14.28
CA GLY A 135 25.59 12.20 -15.12
C GLY A 135 25.23 10.72 -14.86
N GLY A 136 24.55 10.42 -13.75
CA GLY A 136 24.24 9.04 -13.36
C GLY A 136 25.49 8.22 -13.00
N LEU A 137 26.50 8.85 -12.38
CA LEU A 137 27.78 8.23 -12.02
C LEU A 137 28.10 8.39 -10.53
N GLY A 138 28.53 9.57 -10.09
CA GLY A 138 29.00 9.80 -8.72
C GLY A 138 27.90 9.75 -7.68
N ARG A 139 27.04 10.79 -7.63
CA ARG A 139 25.93 10.90 -6.66
C ARG A 139 24.97 9.71 -6.76
N ALA A 140 24.54 9.37 -7.98
CA ALA A 140 23.62 8.24 -8.21
C ALA A 140 24.24 6.90 -7.81
N GLY A 141 25.52 6.65 -8.19
CA GLY A 141 26.24 5.44 -7.80
C GLY A 141 26.39 5.30 -6.30
N MET A 142 26.69 6.40 -5.61
CA MET A 142 26.85 6.43 -4.17
C MET A 142 25.55 6.09 -3.43
N ILE A 143 24.42 6.69 -3.83
CA ILE A 143 23.13 6.42 -3.19
C ILE A 143 22.59 5.04 -3.57
N ALA A 144 22.87 4.54 -4.79
CA ALA A 144 22.57 3.16 -5.12
C ALA A 144 23.34 2.16 -4.24
N ALA A 145 24.64 2.39 -4.03
CA ALA A 145 25.44 1.57 -3.13
C ALA A 145 24.97 1.68 -1.67
N LEU A 146 24.56 2.88 -1.22
CA LEU A 146 23.96 3.10 0.09
C LEU A 146 22.74 2.19 0.28
N LEU A 147 21.78 2.19 -0.66
CA LEU A 147 20.59 1.33 -0.60
C LEU A 147 20.92 -0.16 -0.53
N LEU A 148 21.95 -0.61 -1.25
CA LEU A 148 22.39 -2.01 -1.19
C LEU A 148 22.99 -2.35 0.18
N VAL A 149 23.83 -1.47 0.74
CA VAL A 149 24.42 -1.66 2.08
C VAL A 149 23.32 -1.70 3.14
N ASP A 150 22.38 -0.76 3.07
CA ASP A 150 21.18 -0.70 3.91
C ASP A 150 20.41 -2.03 3.93
N LEU A 151 20.38 -2.75 2.80
CA LEU A 151 19.71 -4.06 2.64
C LEU A 151 20.61 -5.27 2.98
N GLY A 152 21.78 -5.05 3.58
CA GLY A 152 22.63 -6.12 4.10
C GLY A 152 23.88 -6.44 3.27
N TRP A 153 24.14 -5.71 2.17
CA TRP A 153 25.38 -5.90 1.43
C TRP A 153 26.58 -5.36 2.21
N SER A 154 27.73 -6.01 2.09
CA SER A 154 28.98 -5.36 2.53
C SER A 154 29.26 -4.13 1.67
N PRO A 155 29.79 -3.03 2.23
CA PRO A 155 30.12 -1.84 1.45
C PRO A 155 31.01 -2.08 0.24
N ASN A 156 31.98 -2.99 0.36
CA ASN A 156 32.85 -3.37 -0.75
C ASN A 156 32.08 -4.07 -1.87
N ALA A 157 31.19 -5.02 -1.54
CA ALA A 157 30.38 -5.72 -2.52
C ALA A 157 29.40 -4.78 -3.23
N ALA A 158 28.76 -3.87 -2.49
CA ALA A 158 27.86 -2.87 -3.05
C ALA A 158 28.58 -1.93 -4.04
N LEU A 159 29.77 -1.44 -3.69
CA LEU A 159 30.59 -0.62 -4.59
C LEU A 159 31.00 -1.37 -5.85
N ALA A 160 31.43 -2.63 -5.71
CA ALA A 160 31.82 -3.46 -6.84
C ALA A 160 30.65 -3.69 -7.80
N ALA A 161 29.48 -4.09 -7.29
CA ALA A 161 28.29 -4.36 -8.09
C ALA A 161 27.78 -3.11 -8.83
N VAL A 162 27.75 -1.95 -8.17
CA VAL A 162 27.37 -0.69 -8.83
C VAL A 162 28.35 -0.31 -9.94
N ARG A 163 29.66 -0.49 -9.74
CA ARG A 163 30.69 -0.19 -10.75
C ARG A 163 30.70 -1.18 -11.90
N GLU A 164 30.31 -2.43 -11.67
CA GLU A 164 30.17 -3.44 -12.71
C GLU A 164 29.10 -3.04 -13.73
N VAL A 165 27.91 -2.65 -13.26
CA VAL A 165 26.81 -2.26 -14.15
C VAL A 165 26.94 -0.82 -14.66
N ARG A 166 27.72 0.02 -13.96
CA ARG A 166 27.96 1.43 -14.32
C ARG A 166 29.44 1.79 -14.12
N PRO A 167 30.32 1.47 -15.08
CA PRO A 167 31.74 1.79 -14.97
C PRO A 167 32.00 3.27 -14.70
N GLY A 168 32.86 3.56 -13.71
CA GLY A 168 33.14 4.91 -13.24
C GLY A 168 32.15 5.49 -12.22
N ALA A 169 31.12 4.73 -11.81
CA ALA A 169 30.25 5.14 -10.72
C ALA A 169 30.99 5.26 -9.38
N VAL A 170 30.50 6.16 -8.52
CA VAL A 170 31.18 6.59 -7.28
C VAL A 170 32.54 7.21 -7.63
N GLU A 171 32.47 8.42 -8.18
CA GLU A 171 33.54 9.10 -8.94
C GLU A 171 34.67 9.62 -8.05
N THR A 172 34.39 10.00 -6.80
CA THR A 172 35.40 10.60 -5.92
C THR A 172 35.80 9.67 -4.77
N SER A 173 37.04 9.81 -4.29
CA SER A 173 37.51 9.08 -3.11
C SER A 173 36.72 9.44 -1.84
N ALA A 174 36.10 10.62 -1.77
CA ALA A 174 35.22 11.00 -0.68
C ALA A 174 33.90 10.20 -0.71
N GLN A 175 33.29 10.04 -1.89
CA GLN A 175 32.08 9.22 -2.07
C GLN A 175 32.35 7.74 -1.78
N ALA A 176 33.49 7.21 -2.23
CA ALA A 176 33.87 5.84 -1.92
C ALA A 176 34.05 5.63 -0.41
N ARG A 177 34.76 6.54 0.28
CA ARG A 177 34.89 6.50 1.75
C ARG A 177 33.56 6.62 2.48
N TYR A 178 32.64 7.44 1.96
CA TYR A 178 31.29 7.55 2.51
C TYR A 178 30.59 6.19 2.50
N VAL A 179 30.56 5.51 1.34
CA VAL A 179 29.93 4.19 1.22
C VAL A 179 30.63 3.15 2.10
N LEU A 180 31.97 3.13 2.11
CA LEU A 180 32.76 2.20 2.94
C LEU A 180 32.54 2.36 4.45
N GLY A 181 32.07 3.52 4.89
CA GLY A 181 31.72 3.78 6.29
C GLY A 181 30.28 3.41 6.67
N LEU A 182 29.46 2.94 5.72
CA LEU A 182 28.07 2.56 5.98
C LEU A 182 27.97 1.16 6.60
N THR A 183 26.86 0.93 7.28
CA THR A 183 26.47 -0.37 7.84
C THR A 183 25.05 -0.71 7.42
N ALA A 184 24.72 -2.00 7.44
CA ALA A 184 23.36 -2.45 7.18
C ALA A 184 22.36 -1.88 8.19
N VAL A 185 21.11 -1.76 7.75
CA VAL A 185 20.00 -1.26 8.56
C VAL A 185 18.94 -2.33 8.68
N ASP A 186 18.76 -2.84 9.90
CA ASP A 186 17.71 -3.81 10.19
C ASP A 186 16.32 -3.22 9.94
N GLU A 187 15.36 -4.07 9.58
CA GLU A 187 13.97 -3.65 9.50
C GLU A 187 13.44 -3.34 10.91
N ALA A 188 12.85 -2.17 11.08
CA ALA A 188 12.31 -1.77 12.37
C ALA A 188 11.09 -2.64 12.72
N SER A 189 11.08 -3.22 13.93
CA SER A 189 9.85 -3.76 14.53
C SER A 189 9.09 -2.65 15.24
N ALA A 190 7.77 -2.70 15.21
CA ALA A 190 6.94 -1.71 15.91
C ALA A 190 6.99 -1.95 17.43
N ALA A 191 6.65 -0.91 18.21
CA ALA A 191 6.49 -1.04 19.65
C ALA A 191 5.40 -2.07 19.98
N THR A 192 5.61 -2.91 20.99
CA THR A 192 4.72 -4.02 21.37
C THR A 192 4.06 -3.81 22.73
N ASP A 193 4.20 -2.63 23.31
CA ASP A 193 3.55 -2.27 24.57
C ASP A 193 2.01 -2.17 24.39
N PRO A 194 1.24 -2.22 25.50
CA PRO A 194 -0.23 -2.23 25.42
C PRO A 194 -0.84 -1.02 24.70
N TYR A 195 -0.21 0.16 24.76
CA TYR A 195 -0.69 1.33 24.01
C TYR A 195 -0.55 1.08 22.51
N ALA A 196 0.62 0.67 22.05
CA ALA A 196 0.89 0.43 20.64
C ALA A 196 -0.01 -0.67 20.03
N ILE A 197 -0.30 -1.73 20.78
CA ILE A 197 -1.25 -2.79 20.38
C ILE A 197 -2.67 -2.22 20.22
N ARG A 198 -3.13 -1.41 21.19
CA ARG A 198 -4.45 -0.76 21.16
C ARG A 198 -4.56 0.25 20.04
N ASP A 199 -3.51 1.04 19.81
CA ASP A 199 -3.44 2.02 18.74
C ASP A 199 -3.54 1.36 17.35
N ARG A 200 -2.80 0.27 17.11
CA ARG A 200 -2.94 -0.53 15.87
C ARG A 200 -4.30 -1.19 15.73
N SER A 201 -4.90 -1.65 16.82
CA SER A 201 -6.25 -2.21 16.81
C SER A 201 -7.31 -1.16 16.44
N ARG A 202 -7.23 0.04 17.02
CA ARG A 202 -8.08 1.19 16.66
C ARG A 202 -7.85 1.59 15.20
N GLY A 203 -6.57 1.66 14.81
CA GLY A 203 -6.15 1.96 13.46
C GLY A 203 -6.78 1.00 12.45
N ALA A 204 -6.87 -0.30 12.74
CA ALA A 204 -7.48 -1.26 11.82
C ALA A 204 -8.96 -0.98 11.53
N LEU A 205 -9.78 -0.68 12.55
CA LEU A 205 -11.21 -0.41 12.36
C LEU A 205 -11.46 1.01 11.82
N LEU A 206 -10.77 2.02 12.36
CA LEU A 206 -10.89 3.40 11.85
C LEU A 206 -10.35 3.51 10.42
N GLY A 207 -9.26 2.79 10.14
CA GLY A 207 -8.61 2.75 8.85
C GLY A 207 -9.50 2.15 7.78
N LEU A 208 -10.22 1.06 8.09
CA LEU A 208 -11.29 0.52 7.25
C LEU A 208 -12.26 1.63 6.84
N SER A 209 -12.82 2.34 7.83
CA SER A 209 -13.85 3.34 7.59
C SER A 209 -13.36 4.58 6.86
N VAL A 210 -12.11 4.98 7.10
CA VAL A 210 -11.47 6.05 6.32
C VAL A 210 -11.22 5.60 4.88
N GLY A 211 -10.81 4.35 4.68
CA GLY A 211 -10.60 3.75 3.36
C GLY A 211 -11.88 3.75 2.54
N ASP A 212 -12.95 3.20 3.11
CA ASP A 212 -14.32 3.19 2.59
C ASP A 212 -14.77 4.61 2.18
N ALA A 213 -14.80 5.57 3.14
CA ALA A 213 -15.27 6.94 2.90
C ALA A 213 -14.47 7.70 1.82
N ILE A 214 -13.20 7.36 1.61
CA ILE A 214 -12.38 7.94 0.54
C ILE A 214 -12.64 7.22 -0.78
N GLY A 215 -12.65 5.89 -0.76
CA GLY A 215 -12.75 5.05 -1.96
C GLY A 215 -14.09 5.17 -2.68
N THR A 216 -15.20 5.34 -1.96
CA THR A 216 -16.55 5.51 -2.55
C THR A 216 -16.63 6.67 -3.56
N THR A 217 -15.75 7.67 -3.42
CA THR A 217 -15.63 8.79 -4.38
C THR A 217 -15.41 8.32 -5.83
N LEU A 218 -14.63 7.25 -6.04
CA LEU A 218 -14.27 6.70 -7.35
C LEU A 218 -14.91 5.35 -7.66
N GLU A 219 -15.82 4.90 -6.81
CA GLU A 219 -16.57 3.67 -7.00
C GLU A 219 -17.27 3.63 -8.37
N PHE A 220 -17.29 2.45 -8.98
CA PHE A 220 -17.75 2.14 -10.33
C PHE A 220 -17.08 2.92 -11.46
N SER A 221 -16.06 3.73 -11.15
CA SER A 221 -15.36 4.52 -12.14
C SER A 221 -14.21 3.72 -12.71
N ARG A 222 -14.09 3.65 -14.04
CA ARG A 222 -12.91 3.03 -14.65
C ARG A 222 -11.66 3.77 -14.20
N ARG A 223 -10.60 3.01 -13.89
CA ARG A 223 -9.30 3.53 -13.48
C ARG A 223 -8.84 4.68 -14.37
N ASP A 224 -8.34 5.75 -13.74
CA ASP A 224 -7.77 6.94 -14.37
C ASP A 224 -8.72 7.69 -15.35
N THR A 225 -10.03 7.42 -15.33
CA THR A 225 -11.02 8.16 -16.15
C THR A 225 -11.57 9.41 -15.46
N LYS A 226 -11.38 9.53 -14.14
CA LYS A 226 -11.70 10.71 -13.33
C LYS A 226 -10.43 11.30 -12.72
N PRO A 227 -10.44 12.58 -12.30
CA PRO A 227 -9.34 13.15 -11.54
C PRO A 227 -9.01 12.31 -10.31
N PRO A 228 -7.72 12.20 -9.93
CA PRO A 228 -7.33 11.39 -8.79
C PRO A 228 -7.88 11.99 -7.48
N VAL A 229 -8.36 11.13 -6.61
CA VAL A 229 -8.76 11.50 -5.24
C VAL A 229 -7.50 11.72 -4.42
N THR A 230 -7.42 12.86 -3.74
CA THR A 230 -6.25 13.27 -2.94
C THR A 230 -6.58 13.55 -1.48
N ASP A 231 -7.87 13.53 -1.14
CA ASP A 231 -8.43 13.86 0.15
C ASP A 231 -9.82 13.23 0.33
N MET A 232 -10.38 13.33 1.54
CA MET A 232 -11.74 12.88 1.86
C MET A 232 -12.76 13.93 1.38
N VAL A 233 -13.37 13.68 0.23
CA VAL A 233 -14.23 14.67 -0.47
C VAL A 233 -15.69 14.23 -0.64
N GLY A 234 -16.03 12.99 -0.30
CA GLY A 234 -17.36 12.43 -0.53
C GLY A 234 -17.71 12.36 -2.01
N GLY A 235 -18.99 12.56 -2.35
CA GLY A 235 -19.51 12.44 -3.70
C GLY A 235 -19.80 10.98 -4.06
N GLY A 236 -19.08 10.45 -5.05
CA GLY A 236 -19.30 9.08 -5.53
C GLY A 236 -20.67 8.88 -6.18
N PRO A 237 -21.06 7.62 -6.46
CA PRO A 237 -22.34 7.28 -7.06
C PRO A 237 -23.54 7.61 -6.15
N PHE A 238 -23.32 7.75 -4.84
CA PHE A 238 -24.37 7.97 -3.85
C PHE A 238 -24.52 9.42 -3.38
N GLY A 239 -23.64 10.33 -3.82
CA GLY A 239 -23.68 11.74 -3.44
C GLY A 239 -23.41 11.97 -1.95
N LEU A 240 -22.48 11.21 -1.38
CA LEU A 240 -22.13 11.23 0.03
C LEU A 240 -21.46 12.54 0.44
N LYS A 241 -21.58 12.92 1.71
CA LYS A 241 -20.78 14.00 2.28
C LYS A 241 -19.36 13.49 2.59
N PRO A 242 -18.36 14.39 2.67
CA PRO A 242 -17.04 14.02 3.18
C PRO A 242 -17.16 13.28 4.52
N GLY A 243 -16.56 12.09 4.60
CA GLY A 243 -16.50 11.25 5.79
C GLY A 243 -17.67 10.28 5.99
N GLU A 244 -18.72 10.35 5.17
CA GLU A 244 -19.74 9.30 5.10
C GLU A 244 -19.18 8.07 4.37
N TRP A 245 -19.53 6.88 4.86
CA TRP A 245 -19.01 5.57 4.45
C TRP A 245 -20.17 4.61 4.07
N THR A 246 -19.86 3.50 3.40
CA THR A 246 -20.81 2.58 2.73
C THR A 246 -21.13 1.32 3.56
N ASP A 247 -21.50 0.22 2.89
CA ASP A 247 -21.83 -1.05 3.54
C ASP A 247 -20.61 -1.72 4.18
N ASP A 248 -19.39 -1.47 3.69
CA ASP A 248 -18.15 -1.98 4.28
C ASP A 248 -18.07 -1.70 5.78
N THR A 249 -18.15 -0.41 6.12
CA THR A 249 -18.10 0.05 7.52
C THR A 249 -19.36 -0.34 8.28
N ALA A 250 -20.54 -0.30 7.64
CA ALA A 250 -21.79 -0.69 8.30
C ALA A 250 -21.72 -2.14 8.80
N MET A 251 -21.27 -3.05 7.92
CA MET A 251 -21.14 -4.47 8.23
C MET A 251 -19.98 -4.73 9.19
N ALA A 252 -18.87 -3.97 9.11
CA ALA A 252 -17.78 -4.07 10.06
C ALA A 252 -18.20 -3.67 11.48
N LEU A 253 -18.97 -2.58 11.62
CA LEU A 253 -19.46 -2.11 12.90
C LEU A 253 -20.48 -3.09 13.51
N ALA A 254 -21.36 -3.67 12.69
CA ALA A 254 -22.26 -4.74 13.14
C ALA A 254 -21.51 -5.99 13.61
N LEU A 255 -20.43 -6.38 12.93
CA LEU A 255 -19.57 -7.48 13.36
C LEU A 255 -18.82 -7.15 14.65
N ALA A 256 -18.34 -5.92 14.81
CA ALA A 256 -17.70 -5.46 16.03
C ALA A 256 -18.64 -5.55 17.24
N ASP A 257 -19.87 -5.02 17.12
CA ASP A 257 -20.86 -5.09 18.21
C ASP A 257 -21.19 -6.56 18.56
N SER A 258 -21.38 -7.42 17.55
CA SER A 258 -21.67 -8.85 17.77
C SER A 258 -20.53 -9.58 18.51
N LEU A 259 -19.27 -9.28 18.15
CA LEU A 259 -18.10 -9.89 18.80
C LEU A 259 -17.80 -9.31 20.19
N ALA A 260 -18.16 -8.05 20.43
CA ALA A 260 -18.09 -7.44 21.74
C ALA A 260 -19.08 -8.09 22.72
N GLU A 261 -20.30 -8.39 22.25
CA GLU A 261 -21.30 -9.14 23.05
C GLU A 261 -20.96 -10.63 23.18
N ASN A 262 -20.45 -11.25 22.12
CA ASN A 262 -20.05 -12.65 22.14
C ASN A 262 -18.76 -12.91 21.36
N ALA A 263 -17.65 -13.02 22.09
CA ALA A 263 -16.34 -13.32 21.54
C ALA A 263 -16.25 -14.68 20.82
N ALA A 264 -17.23 -15.58 20.94
CA ALA A 264 -17.27 -16.82 20.17
C ALA A 264 -17.93 -16.67 18.79
N LEU A 265 -18.42 -15.47 18.46
CA LEU A 265 -19.33 -15.17 17.37
C LEU A 265 -20.65 -15.95 17.49
N ASN A 266 -21.75 -15.22 17.53
CA ASN A 266 -23.09 -15.75 17.32
C ASN A 266 -23.56 -15.33 15.91
N GLU A 267 -23.53 -16.25 14.94
CA GLU A 267 -23.86 -15.93 13.54
C GLU A 267 -25.32 -15.48 13.36
N ALA A 268 -26.24 -15.99 14.19
CA ALA A 268 -27.64 -15.56 14.13
C ALA A 268 -27.81 -14.12 14.61
N ASP A 269 -27.10 -13.72 15.67
CA ASP A 269 -27.06 -12.32 16.11
C ASP A 269 -26.44 -11.42 15.03
N LEU A 270 -25.31 -11.84 14.43
CA LEU A 270 -24.67 -11.10 13.35
C LEU A 270 -25.62 -10.90 12.16
N MET A 271 -26.28 -11.96 11.71
CA MET A 271 -27.23 -11.89 10.59
C MET A 271 -28.44 -11.03 10.93
N GLN A 272 -28.93 -11.07 12.17
CA GLN A 272 -29.99 -10.15 12.63
C GLN A 272 -29.53 -8.69 12.59
N ARG A 273 -28.29 -8.37 12.99
CA ARG A 273 -27.73 -7.01 12.87
C ARG A 273 -27.64 -6.56 11.42
N PHE A 274 -27.18 -7.43 10.52
CA PHE A 274 -27.16 -7.14 9.09
C PHE A 274 -28.57 -6.93 8.53
N VAL A 275 -29.57 -7.70 8.96
CA VAL A 275 -30.98 -7.48 8.59
C VAL A 275 -31.49 -6.14 9.12
N ARG A 276 -31.19 -5.76 10.38
CA ARG A 276 -31.59 -4.44 10.92
C ARG A 276 -30.94 -3.29 10.18
N TRP A 277 -29.67 -3.43 9.80
CA TRP A 277 -29.02 -2.50 8.87
C TRP A 277 -29.74 -2.46 7.53
N TRP A 278 -29.96 -3.59 6.87
CA TRP A 278 -30.58 -3.68 5.55
C TRP A 278 -32.01 -3.11 5.52
N ARG A 279 -32.82 -3.43 6.52
CA ARG A 279 -34.25 -3.05 6.58
C ARG A 279 -34.49 -1.66 7.14
N ALA A 280 -33.70 -1.23 8.13
CA ALA A 280 -33.97 -0.03 8.92
C ALA A 280 -32.80 0.98 8.98
N GLY A 281 -31.64 0.65 8.42
CA GLY A 281 -30.48 1.57 8.39
C GLY A 281 -29.76 1.74 9.73
N GLU A 282 -29.94 0.84 10.71
CA GLU A 282 -29.41 0.97 12.08
C GLU A 282 -27.88 1.17 12.17
N TYR A 283 -27.15 0.61 11.22
CA TYR A 283 -25.69 0.72 11.10
C TYR A 283 -25.24 1.65 9.97
N SER A 284 -26.12 2.51 9.46
CA SER A 284 -25.79 3.43 8.36
C SER A 284 -25.57 4.84 8.85
N CYS A 285 -24.45 5.45 8.48
CA CYS A 285 -24.17 6.86 8.76
C CYS A 285 -25.15 7.83 8.05
N THR A 286 -25.89 7.36 7.04
CA THR A 286 -26.91 8.14 6.32
C THR A 286 -28.35 7.85 6.79
N GLY A 287 -28.52 6.95 7.76
CA GLY A 287 -29.82 6.55 8.31
C GLY A 287 -30.65 5.60 7.42
N ARG A 288 -30.10 5.11 6.31
CA ARG A 288 -30.73 4.09 5.44
C ARG A 288 -29.70 3.11 4.90
N CYS A 289 -30.09 1.88 4.60
CA CYS A 289 -29.24 0.97 3.84
C CYS A 289 -29.11 1.47 2.39
N PHE A 290 -27.88 1.52 1.91
CA PHE A 290 -27.52 1.71 0.51
C PHE A 290 -26.30 0.82 0.22
N ASP A 291 -25.99 0.66 -1.06
CA ASP A 291 -24.81 -0.07 -1.54
C ASP A 291 -24.70 -1.57 -1.18
N ILE A 292 -25.75 -2.16 -0.63
CA ILE A 292 -25.75 -3.59 -0.31
C ILE A 292 -25.48 -4.45 -1.56
N GLY A 293 -24.36 -5.19 -1.53
CA GLY A 293 -24.02 -6.16 -2.58
C GLY A 293 -25.08 -7.25 -2.77
N ILE A 294 -25.23 -7.74 -4.02
CA ILE A 294 -26.24 -8.74 -4.40
C ILE A 294 -26.12 -10.01 -3.55
N THR A 295 -24.90 -10.54 -3.40
CA THR A 295 -24.62 -11.77 -2.63
C THR A 295 -24.98 -11.61 -1.15
N THR A 296 -24.67 -10.45 -0.54
CA THR A 296 -25.09 -10.11 0.82
C THR A 296 -26.61 -10.09 0.92
N ARG A 297 -27.29 -9.33 0.04
CA ARG A 297 -28.75 -9.21 0.03
C ARG A 297 -29.44 -10.57 -0.08
N GLU A 298 -28.95 -11.45 -0.95
CA GLU A 298 -29.50 -12.80 -1.13
C GLU A 298 -29.28 -13.69 0.09
N ALA A 299 -28.14 -13.57 0.78
CA ALA A 299 -27.90 -14.29 2.03
C ALA A 299 -28.83 -13.80 3.15
N LEU A 300 -29.01 -12.48 3.30
CA LEU A 300 -29.94 -11.92 4.30
C LEU A 300 -31.39 -12.32 4.02
N ALA A 301 -31.80 -12.32 2.74
CA ALA A 301 -33.14 -12.76 2.35
C ALA A 301 -33.37 -14.25 2.65
N ARG A 302 -32.37 -15.11 2.43
CA ARG A 302 -32.44 -16.54 2.80
C ARG A 302 -32.57 -16.71 4.31
N PHE A 303 -31.72 -16.03 5.08
CA PHE A 303 -31.79 -16.07 6.54
C PHE A 303 -33.15 -15.61 7.09
N GLU A 304 -33.78 -14.57 6.53
CA GLU A 304 -35.13 -14.16 6.93
C GLU A 304 -36.20 -15.22 6.60
N GLN A 305 -35.97 -16.07 5.59
CA GLN A 305 -36.91 -17.11 5.16
C GLN A 305 -36.78 -18.40 5.96
N ASP A 306 -35.56 -18.88 6.20
CA ASP A 306 -35.29 -20.21 6.78
C ASP A 306 -34.67 -20.17 8.18
N GLY A 307 -34.15 -19.01 8.61
CA GLY A 307 -33.49 -18.82 9.90
C GLY A 307 -32.07 -19.40 9.97
N ASP A 308 -31.49 -19.92 8.88
CA ASP A 308 -30.12 -20.45 8.86
C ASP A 308 -29.11 -19.29 8.76
N PRO A 309 -28.31 -19.03 9.82
CA PRO A 309 -27.38 -17.92 9.79
C PRO A 309 -26.17 -18.17 8.88
N ILE A 310 -25.97 -19.39 8.38
CA ILE A 310 -24.91 -19.74 7.43
C ILE A 310 -25.47 -19.67 6.00
N ALA A 311 -25.94 -18.48 5.63
CA ALA A 311 -26.69 -18.26 4.40
C ALA A 311 -25.80 -17.89 3.19
N GLY A 312 -24.48 -17.96 3.28
CA GLY A 312 -23.59 -17.58 2.18
C GLY A 312 -23.61 -18.56 1.01
N SER A 313 -23.59 -18.04 -0.22
CA SER A 313 -23.46 -18.91 -1.41
C SER A 313 -22.08 -19.59 -1.44
N THR A 314 -22.05 -20.89 -1.75
CA THR A 314 -20.82 -21.68 -1.94
C THR A 314 -20.39 -21.78 -3.40
N ASP A 315 -21.16 -21.21 -4.34
CA ASP A 315 -20.82 -21.17 -5.76
C ASP A 315 -19.49 -20.39 -5.96
N PRO A 316 -18.48 -20.97 -6.62
CA PRO A 316 -17.22 -20.27 -6.92
C PRO A 316 -17.41 -18.92 -7.65
N ASN A 317 -18.46 -18.76 -8.46
CA ASN A 317 -18.76 -17.52 -9.18
C ASN A 317 -19.32 -16.42 -8.26
N SER A 318 -19.58 -16.74 -6.99
CA SER A 318 -20.05 -15.80 -5.97
C SER A 318 -18.96 -15.42 -4.95
N ALA A 319 -17.68 -15.58 -5.32
CA ALA A 319 -16.52 -15.21 -4.51
C ALA A 319 -16.30 -13.69 -4.40
N GLY A 320 -17.32 -12.98 -3.95
CA GLY A 320 -17.30 -11.55 -3.67
C GLY A 320 -16.39 -11.18 -2.49
N ASN A 321 -15.94 -9.93 -2.45
CA ASN A 321 -15.11 -9.34 -1.39
C ASN A 321 -15.90 -8.90 -0.13
N GLY A 322 -17.23 -8.99 -0.14
CA GLY A 322 -18.10 -8.44 0.91
C GLY A 322 -17.91 -9.00 2.33
N SER A 323 -17.32 -10.19 2.48
CA SER A 323 -16.92 -10.71 3.80
C SER A 323 -15.53 -10.28 4.24
N LEU A 324 -14.65 -9.91 3.31
CA LEU A 324 -13.28 -9.46 3.57
C LEU A 324 -13.24 -7.99 3.98
N MET A 325 -14.10 -7.17 3.36
CA MET A 325 -14.19 -5.73 3.62
C MET A 325 -14.49 -5.39 5.09
N ARG A 326 -15.17 -6.29 5.80
CA ARG A 326 -15.63 -6.11 7.19
C ARG A 326 -14.79 -6.86 8.24
N LEU A 327 -13.62 -7.40 7.88
CA LEU A 327 -12.93 -8.43 8.66
C LEU A 327 -12.23 -7.93 9.93
N ALA A 328 -11.74 -6.69 9.97
CA ALA A 328 -10.90 -6.15 11.05
C ALA A 328 -11.36 -6.49 12.49
N PRO A 329 -12.65 -6.42 12.85
CA PRO A 329 -13.13 -6.81 14.18
C PRO A 329 -12.68 -8.19 14.66
N VAL A 330 -12.59 -9.18 13.75
CA VAL A 330 -12.15 -10.54 14.09
C VAL A 330 -10.69 -10.55 14.52
N ALA A 331 -9.83 -9.87 13.76
CA ALA A 331 -8.41 -9.79 14.06
C ALA A 331 -8.16 -9.00 15.35
N ILE A 332 -8.86 -7.89 15.56
CA ILE A 332 -8.78 -7.09 16.79
C ILE A 332 -9.16 -7.93 18.01
N ARG A 333 -10.25 -8.70 17.95
CA ARG A 333 -10.73 -9.47 19.11
C ARG A 333 -9.86 -10.67 19.43
N HIS A 334 -9.22 -11.28 18.42
CA HIS A 334 -8.62 -12.61 18.53
C HIS A 334 -7.15 -12.70 18.11
N TRP A 335 -6.42 -11.58 17.98
CA TRP A 335 -5.01 -11.59 17.57
C TRP A 335 -4.11 -12.49 18.45
N ARG A 336 -4.49 -12.74 19.72
CA ARG A 336 -3.77 -13.68 20.61
C ARG A 336 -4.08 -15.15 20.33
N ASP A 337 -5.34 -15.48 20.04
CA ASP A 337 -5.79 -16.85 19.75
C ASP A 337 -5.97 -17.05 18.26
N ARG A 338 -4.85 -17.32 17.57
CA ARG A 338 -4.81 -17.45 16.10
C ARG A 338 -5.70 -18.58 15.57
N LYS A 339 -5.93 -19.63 16.35
CA LYS A 339 -6.80 -20.75 15.95
C LYS A 339 -8.25 -20.32 15.98
N ARG A 340 -8.70 -19.68 17.08
CA ARG A 340 -10.06 -19.14 17.20
C ARG A 340 -10.30 -18.03 16.18
N MET A 341 -9.33 -17.15 15.97
CA MET A 341 -9.37 -16.10 14.95
C MET A 341 -9.65 -16.69 13.56
N GLY A 342 -8.89 -17.70 13.13
CA GLY A 342 -9.10 -18.36 11.85
C GLY A 342 -10.49 -19.01 11.74
N SER A 343 -10.95 -19.66 12.81
CA SER A 343 -12.30 -20.25 12.85
C SER A 343 -13.41 -19.20 12.71
N ILE A 344 -13.30 -18.09 13.45
CA ILE A 344 -14.29 -17.00 13.42
C ILE A 344 -14.24 -16.23 12.10
N ALA A 345 -13.06 -16.00 11.52
CA ALA A 345 -12.90 -15.38 10.21
C ALA A 345 -13.61 -16.20 9.11
N ALA A 346 -13.51 -17.54 9.19
CA ALA A 346 -14.21 -18.42 8.27
C ALA A 346 -15.73 -18.41 8.50
N ARG A 347 -16.18 -18.44 9.77
CA ARG A 347 -17.60 -18.44 10.14
C ARG A 347 -18.30 -17.14 9.76
N GLN A 348 -17.70 -15.98 10.06
CA GLN A 348 -18.27 -14.69 9.68
C GLN A 348 -18.40 -14.54 8.16
N SER A 349 -17.45 -15.09 7.38
CA SER A 349 -17.57 -15.08 5.93
C SER A 349 -18.79 -15.85 5.47
N ARG A 350 -18.92 -17.11 5.92
CA ARG A 350 -19.99 -18.03 5.50
C ARG A 350 -21.40 -17.55 5.82
N THR A 351 -21.58 -16.56 6.68
CA THR A 351 -22.89 -15.93 6.89
C THR A 351 -23.45 -15.31 5.61
N THR A 352 -22.58 -14.80 4.72
CA THR A 352 -22.99 -14.12 3.48
C THR A 352 -22.23 -14.59 2.23
N HIS A 353 -20.98 -15.04 2.40
CA HIS A 353 -20.07 -15.47 1.35
C HIS A 353 -19.43 -16.81 1.75
N GLY A 354 -19.95 -17.90 1.19
CA GLY A 354 -19.53 -19.28 1.48
C GLY A 354 -18.54 -19.87 0.47
N ALA A 355 -18.27 -19.17 -0.64
CA ALA A 355 -17.31 -19.59 -1.66
C ALA A 355 -15.92 -19.75 -1.03
N ALA A 356 -15.20 -20.82 -1.39
CA ALA A 356 -13.94 -21.20 -0.75
C ALA A 356 -12.92 -20.05 -0.75
N GLU A 357 -12.78 -19.33 -1.86
CA GLU A 357 -11.84 -18.22 -1.98
C GLU A 357 -12.19 -17.03 -1.07
N ALA A 358 -13.48 -16.74 -0.87
CA ALA A 358 -13.90 -15.67 0.05
C ALA A 358 -13.61 -16.03 1.51
N VAL A 359 -13.88 -17.28 1.87
CA VAL A 359 -13.60 -17.82 3.20
C VAL A 359 -12.09 -17.85 3.47
N ASP A 360 -11.31 -18.39 2.55
CA ASP A 360 -9.86 -18.53 2.70
C ASP A 360 -9.15 -17.17 2.70
N ALA A 361 -9.64 -16.21 1.92
CA ALA A 361 -9.15 -14.83 1.97
C ALA A 361 -9.37 -14.21 3.35
N CYS A 362 -10.55 -14.38 3.95
CA CYS A 362 -10.81 -13.91 5.32
C CYS A 362 -9.88 -14.56 6.35
N VAL A 363 -9.66 -15.88 6.26
CA VAL A 363 -8.77 -16.59 7.20
C VAL A 363 -7.33 -16.11 7.07
N GLY A 364 -6.82 -16.03 5.84
CA GLY A 364 -5.45 -15.60 5.57
C GLY A 364 -5.21 -14.14 5.95
N TYR A 365 -6.15 -13.25 5.58
CA TYR A 365 -6.03 -11.82 5.85
C TYR A 365 -6.21 -11.48 7.33
N ALA A 366 -7.02 -12.23 8.09
CA ALA A 366 -7.06 -12.09 9.55
C ALA A 366 -5.68 -12.36 10.18
N GLY A 367 -4.93 -13.33 9.63
CA GLY A 367 -3.55 -13.60 10.00
C GLY A 367 -2.62 -12.41 9.75
N VAL A 368 -2.73 -11.79 8.56
CA VAL A 368 -1.99 -10.58 8.18
C VAL A 368 -2.28 -9.42 9.15
N LEU A 369 -3.56 -9.14 9.41
CA LEU A 369 -3.96 -8.08 10.34
C LEU A 369 -3.46 -8.33 11.77
N ALA A 370 -3.53 -9.57 12.25
CA ALA A 370 -3.09 -9.88 13.61
C ALA A 370 -1.56 -9.83 13.75
N ASP A 371 -0.78 -10.10 12.71
CA ASP A 371 0.68 -9.88 12.72
C ASP A 371 1.00 -8.37 12.76
N ALA A 372 0.27 -7.57 11.98
CA ALA A 372 0.38 -6.11 12.03
C ALA A 372 0.05 -5.57 13.43
N ILE A 373 -1.08 -5.98 14.01
CA ILE A 373 -1.50 -5.61 15.37
C ILE A 373 -0.43 -6.01 16.39
N THR A 374 0.18 -7.18 16.25
CA THR A 374 1.24 -7.65 17.15
C THR A 374 2.54 -6.84 17.02
N GLY A 375 2.72 -6.06 15.94
CA GLY A 375 3.89 -5.23 15.68
C GLY A 375 5.02 -5.95 14.94
N ALA A 376 4.71 -7.02 14.21
CA ALA A 376 5.67 -7.71 13.37
C ALA A 376 6.24 -6.76 12.28
N PRO A 377 7.49 -7.00 11.81
CA PRO A 377 8.06 -6.27 10.68
C PRO A 377 7.12 -6.32 9.46
N LYS A 378 7.06 -5.22 8.70
CA LYS A 378 6.15 -5.09 7.56
C LYS A 378 6.37 -6.18 6.52
N THR A 379 7.62 -6.59 6.28
CA THR A 379 7.95 -7.69 5.36
C THR A 379 7.32 -9.01 5.79
N ASP A 380 7.28 -9.28 7.09
CA ASP A 380 6.68 -10.50 7.66
C ASP A 380 5.15 -10.43 7.64
N VAL A 381 4.58 -9.25 7.94
CA VAL A 381 3.12 -9.01 7.88
C VAL A 381 2.58 -9.29 6.48
N LEU A 382 3.27 -8.80 5.44
CA LEU A 382 2.81 -8.88 4.06
C LEU A 382 2.96 -10.27 3.41
N LEU A 383 3.67 -11.21 4.04
CA LEU A 383 4.01 -12.50 3.45
C LEU A 383 3.66 -13.68 4.36
N ARG A 384 2.79 -14.57 3.87
CA ARG A 384 2.44 -15.83 4.52
C ARG A 384 2.69 -17.00 3.58
N SER A 385 3.96 -17.40 3.48
CA SER A 385 4.45 -18.45 2.56
C SER A 385 3.87 -19.85 2.77
N LYS A 386 3.14 -20.09 3.86
CA LYS A 386 2.47 -21.37 4.17
C LYS A 386 0.98 -21.20 4.43
N ALA A 387 0.33 -20.23 3.77
CA ALA A 387 -1.11 -20.10 3.84
C ALA A 387 -1.79 -21.35 3.26
N ALA A 388 -2.72 -21.93 4.02
CA ALA A 388 -3.59 -23.00 3.55
C ALA A 388 -4.84 -22.38 2.90
N GLY A 389 -5.51 -23.14 2.02
CA GLY A 389 -6.73 -22.72 1.35
C GLY A 389 -6.64 -22.84 -0.16
N SER A 390 -7.48 -22.08 -0.87
CA SER A 390 -7.52 -22.04 -2.32
C SER A 390 -6.16 -21.61 -2.92
N PRO A 391 -5.74 -22.19 -4.07
CA PRO A 391 -4.45 -21.87 -4.67
C PRO A 391 -4.27 -20.38 -4.97
N VAL A 392 -5.31 -19.72 -5.49
CA VAL A 392 -5.27 -18.29 -5.85
C VAL A 392 -4.97 -17.42 -4.63
N ILE A 393 -5.64 -17.69 -3.49
CA ILE A 393 -5.44 -16.93 -2.26
C ILE A 393 -4.08 -17.24 -1.63
N ALA A 394 -3.67 -18.52 -1.63
CA ALA A 394 -2.36 -18.93 -1.14
C ALA A 394 -1.22 -18.26 -1.92
N ASP A 395 -1.31 -18.18 -3.24
CA ASP A 395 -0.32 -17.52 -4.11
C ASP A 395 -0.22 -16.01 -3.81
N ILE A 396 -1.37 -15.34 -3.60
CA ILE A 396 -1.42 -13.92 -3.22
C ILE A 396 -0.74 -13.69 -1.86
N LEU A 397 -1.08 -14.50 -0.86
CA LEU A 397 -0.48 -14.41 0.47
C LEU A 397 1.01 -14.80 0.47
N ALA A 398 1.45 -15.63 -0.48
CA ALA A 398 2.85 -15.95 -0.70
C ALA A 398 3.63 -14.86 -1.45
N GLY A 399 2.96 -13.80 -1.92
CA GLY A 399 3.60 -12.63 -2.51
C GLY A 399 3.56 -12.56 -4.04
N SER A 400 2.56 -13.16 -4.70
CA SER A 400 2.40 -13.04 -6.16
C SER A 400 2.26 -11.59 -6.65
N TRP A 401 1.93 -10.65 -5.76
CA TRP A 401 1.86 -9.21 -6.01
C TRP A 401 3.22 -8.49 -6.06
N LYS A 402 4.30 -9.12 -5.58
CA LYS A 402 5.62 -8.49 -5.47
C LYS A 402 6.11 -7.97 -6.82
N GLY A 403 6.59 -6.73 -6.84
CA GLY A 403 7.11 -6.10 -8.05
C GLY A 403 6.10 -5.86 -9.17
N LYS A 404 4.80 -6.20 -9.00
CA LYS A 404 3.79 -5.95 -10.02
C LYS A 404 3.65 -4.45 -10.30
N ARG A 405 3.49 -4.11 -11.57
CA ARG A 405 3.12 -2.76 -11.99
C ARG A 405 1.64 -2.50 -11.71
N ARG A 406 1.29 -1.22 -11.57
CA ARG A 406 -0.07 -0.78 -11.28
C ARG A 406 -1.09 -1.28 -12.31
N ASP A 407 -0.72 -1.34 -13.59
CA ASP A 407 -1.57 -1.82 -14.69
C ASP A 407 -1.87 -3.33 -14.63
N HIS A 408 -1.10 -4.10 -13.84
CA HIS A 408 -1.34 -5.53 -13.61
C HIS A 408 -2.18 -5.82 -12.36
N ILE A 409 -2.46 -4.81 -11.54
CA ILE A 409 -3.32 -4.94 -10.36
C ILE A 409 -4.77 -4.69 -10.77
N LYS A 410 -5.67 -5.58 -10.38
CA LYS A 410 -7.11 -5.45 -10.60
C LYS A 410 -7.78 -5.04 -9.28
N SER A 411 -8.88 -4.32 -9.38
CA SER A 411 -9.62 -3.77 -8.23
C SER A 411 -11.12 -4.00 -8.38
N SER A 412 -11.53 -5.20 -8.79
CA SER A 412 -12.95 -5.54 -8.95
C SER A 412 -13.51 -6.22 -7.69
N GLY A 413 -14.83 -6.42 -7.66
CA GLY A 413 -15.54 -7.13 -6.58
C GLY A 413 -15.21 -8.60 -6.36
N TYR A 414 -14.21 -9.13 -7.06
CA TYR A 414 -13.70 -10.47 -6.81
C TYR A 414 -12.70 -10.44 -5.66
N VAL A 415 -12.90 -11.29 -4.65
CA VAL A 415 -12.12 -11.26 -3.40
C VAL A 415 -10.61 -11.36 -3.62
N ALA A 416 -10.15 -12.16 -4.60
CA ALA A 416 -8.72 -12.29 -4.86
C ALA A 416 -8.12 -11.02 -5.46
N HIS A 417 -8.85 -10.33 -6.35
CA HIS A 417 -8.40 -9.03 -6.87
C HIS A 417 -8.28 -8.01 -5.74
N SER A 418 -9.30 -7.94 -4.87
CA SER A 418 -9.32 -7.00 -3.74
C SER A 418 -8.21 -7.26 -2.72
N LEU A 419 -7.98 -8.53 -2.35
CA LEU A 419 -6.89 -8.93 -1.46
C LEU A 419 -5.52 -8.60 -2.06
N GLU A 420 -5.29 -8.95 -3.33
CA GLU A 420 -4.03 -8.68 -4.01
C GLU A 420 -3.75 -7.17 -4.10
N ALA A 421 -4.75 -6.38 -4.46
CA ALA A 421 -4.64 -4.93 -4.56
C ALA A 421 -4.32 -4.29 -3.21
N ALA A 422 -4.96 -4.73 -2.13
CA ALA A 422 -4.73 -4.17 -0.79
C ALA A 422 -3.30 -4.44 -0.29
N LEU A 423 -2.82 -5.69 -0.41
CA LEU A 423 -1.43 -6.03 -0.05
C LEU A 423 -0.43 -5.24 -0.90
N TRP A 424 -0.67 -5.14 -2.21
CA TRP A 424 0.16 -4.37 -3.12
C TRP A 424 0.20 -2.86 -2.76
N CYS A 425 -0.93 -2.25 -2.40
CA CYS A 425 -1.00 -0.84 -2.04
C CYS A 425 -0.19 -0.54 -0.77
N VAL A 426 -0.33 -1.37 0.26
CA VAL A 426 0.45 -1.24 1.50
C VAL A 426 1.94 -1.49 1.26
N ALA A 427 2.28 -2.48 0.42
CA ALA A 427 3.66 -2.80 0.10
C ALA A 427 4.37 -1.69 -0.68
N ARG A 428 3.64 -0.99 -1.56
CA ARG A 428 4.18 0.06 -2.43
C ARG A 428 4.33 1.43 -1.74
N THR A 429 3.84 1.56 -0.52
CA THR A 429 3.75 2.86 0.18
C THR A 429 4.24 2.76 1.61
N SER A 430 4.54 3.90 2.25
CA SER A 430 5.14 3.96 3.61
C SER A 430 4.31 4.73 4.64
N SER A 431 3.11 5.15 4.27
CA SER A 431 2.18 5.83 5.19
C SER A 431 0.75 5.40 4.94
N PHE A 432 -0.09 5.55 5.96
CA PHE A 432 -1.53 5.31 5.85
C PHE A 432 -2.15 6.11 4.70
N ARG A 433 -1.86 7.42 4.66
CA ARG A 433 -2.37 8.35 3.63
C ARG A 433 -2.06 7.85 2.22
N SER A 434 -0.79 7.55 1.96
CA SER A 434 -0.37 7.09 0.62
C SER A 434 -0.98 5.73 0.26
N ALA A 435 -1.13 4.81 1.22
CA ALA A 435 -1.70 3.49 0.98
C ALA A 435 -3.17 3.59 0.56
N VAL A 436 -3.99 4.32 1.34
CA VAL A 436 -5.42 4.49 1.08
C VAL A 436 -5.68 5.27 -0.21
N LEU A 437 -4.93 6.35 -0.47
CA LEU A 437 -5.09 7.09 -1.73
C LEU A 437 -4.66 6.24 -2.94
N LEU A 438 -3.59 5.44 -2.82
CA LEU A 438 -3.19 4.55 -3.90
C LEU A 438 -4.29 3.53 -4.21
N ALA A 439 -4.91 2.94 -3.17
CA ALA A 439 -6.01 2.00 -3.30
C ALA A 439 -7.26 2.62 -3.92
N ALA A 440 -7.75 3.74 -3.38
CA ALA A 440 -8.94 4.44 -3.90
C ALA A 440 -8.78 4.85 -5.37
N ASN A 441 -7.56 5.26 -5.77
CA ASN A 441 -7.27 5.64 -7.15
C ASN A 441 -7.12 4.45 -8.10
N LEU A 442 -7.27 3.20 -7.66
CA LEU A 442 -7.38 2.06 -8.59
C LEU A 442 -8.73 2.04 -9.32
N GLY A 443 -9.76 2.73 -8.81
CA GLY A 443 -11.10 2.72 -9.39
C GLY A 443 -11.75 1.33 -9.36
N ASP A 444 -12.81 1.16 -10.15
CA ASP A 444 -13.66 -0.04 -10.17
C ASP A 444 -14.36 -0.21 -8.82
N ASP A 445 -14.00 -1.22 -8.02
CA ASP A 445 -14.47 -1.43 -6.65
C ASP A 445 -13.51 -0.72 -5.66
N ALA A 446 -13.56 0.61 -5.69
CA ALA A 446 -12.55 1.47 -5.10
C ALA A 446 -12.69 1.64 -3.58
N ASP A 447 -13.93 1.71 -3.08
CA ASP A 447 -14.29 1.68 -1.67
C ASP A 447 -13.82 0.39 -1.01
N THR A 448 -14.15 -0.78 -1.55
CA THR A 448 -13.76 -2.05 -0.91
C THR A 448 -12.26 -2.24 -0.87
N VAL A 449 -11.57 -1.95 -1.97
CA VAL A 449 -10.10 -2.06 -2.02
C VAL A 449 -9.46 -1.06 -1.06
N ALA A 450 -10.00 0.16 -0.93
CA ALA A 450 -9.51 1.15 0.01
C ALA A 450 -9.82 0.78 1.47
N ALA A 451 -10.98 0.20 1.76
CA ALA A 451 -11.37 -0.28 3.09
C ALA A 451 -10.48 -1.43 3.55
N ILE A 452 -10.26 -2.44 2.70
CA ILE A 452 -9.32 -3.53 2.98
C ILE A 452 -7.91 -2.96 3.17
N THR A 453 -7.44 -2.09 2.27
CA THR A 453 -6.14 -1.41 2.43
C THR A 453 -6.06 -0.66 3.77
N GLY A 454 -7.13 0.04 4.14
CA GLY A 454 -7.27 0.79 5.37
C GLY A 454 -7.19 -0.08 6.63
N GLN A 455 -7.77 -1.29 6.61
CA GLN A 455 -7.62 -2.27 7.70
C GLN A 455 -6.16 -2.56 7.99
N LEU A 456 -5.39 -2.91 6.96
CA LEU A 456 -3.97 -3.28 7.13
C LEU A 456 -3.08 -2.07 7.37
N ALA A 457 -3.26 -0.99 6.61
CA ALA A 457 -2.49 0.24 6.82
C ALA A 457 -2.72 0.79 8.23
N GLY A 458 -3.96 0.80 8.71
CA GLY A 458 -4.28 1.20 10.08
C GLY A 458 -3.71 0.25 11.13
N ALA A 459 -3.74 -1.06 10.87
CA ALA A 459 -3.09 -2.05 11.72
C ALA A 459 -1.56 -1.95 11.74
N LEU A 460 -0.92 -1.36 10.73
CA LEU A 460 0.53 -1.17 10.66
C LEU A 460 0.97 0.16 11.28
N TYR A 461 0.30 1.25 10.90
CA TYR A 461 0.69 2.62 11.24
C TYR A 461 -0.02 3.16 12.48
N GLY A 462 -1.00 2.45 13.02
CA GLY A 462 -1.78 2.91 14.17
C GLY A 462 -2.88 3.90 13.80
N ALA A 463 -3.77 4.19 14.75
CA ALA A 463 -4.71 5.30 14.60
C ALA A 463 -3.95 6.64 14.56
N ASP A 464 -2.85 6.75 15.31
CA ASP A 464 -1.94 7.90 15.28
C ASP A 464 -1.30 8.14 13.89
N GLY A 465 -1.21 7.11 13.05
CA GLY A 465 -0.72 7.21 11.67
C GLY A 465 -1.76 7.70 10.67
N ILE A 466 -3.04 7.75 11.03
CA ILE A 466 -4.13 8.23 10.18
C ILE A 466 -4.13 9.77 10.20
N PRO A 467 -4.24 10.46 9.04
CA PRO A 467 -4.37 11.92 9.01
C PRO A 467 -5.49 12.42 9.93
N ALA A 468 -5.16 13.28 10.90
CA ALA A 468 -6.12 13.80 11.87
C ALA A 468 -7.35 14.45 11.22
N ALA A 469 -7.14 15.20 10.13
CA ALA A 469 -8.20 15.83 9.35
C ALA A 469 -9.22 14.82 8.77
N TRP A 470 -8.77 13.61 8.41
CA TRP A 470 -9.67 12.55 7.93
C TRP A 470 -10.49 11.96 9.07
N LEU A 471 -9.86 11.75 10.24
CA LEU A 471 -10.59 11.29 11.41
C LEU A 471 -11.63 12.33 11.88
N GLU A 472 -11.29 13.61 11.86
CA GLU A 472 -12.23 14.69 12.24
C GLU A 472 -13.48 14.75 11.35
N GLN A 473 -13.36 14.38 10.09
CA GLN A 473 -14.49 14.34 9.14
C GLN A 473 -15.28 13.02 9.19
N LEU A 474 -14.64 11.93 9.66
CA LEU A 474 -15.21 10.59 9.62
C LEU A 474 -16.53 10.50 10.40
N ALA A 475 -17.59 10.12 9.71
CA ALA A 475 -18.90 9.94 10.31
C ALA A 475 -18.83 8.84 11.40
N TRP A 476 -19.43 9.12 12.55
CA TRP A 476 -19.48 8.19 13.69
C TRP A 476 -18.11 7.75 14.23
N ARG A 477 -17.05 8.57 14.05
CA ARG A 477 -15.71 8.30 14.61
C ARG A 477 -15.74 7.78 16.04
N ASP A 478 -16.45 8.44 16.94
CA ASP A 478 -16.48 8.07 18.37
C ASP A 478 -17.09 6.68 18.58
N ARG A 479 -18.14 6.33 17.83
CA ARG A 479 -18.76 5.00 17.87
C ARG A 479 -17.83 3.93 17.33
N LEU A 480 -17.15 4.20 16.21
CA LEU A 480 -16.15 3.29 15.62
C LEU A 480 -14.97 3.06 16.57
N GLN A 481 -14.48 4.11 17.21
CA GLN A 481 -13.40 4.01 18.19
C GLN A 481 -13.84 3.20 19.41
N ALA A 482 -15.03 3.46 19.96
CA ALA A 482 -15.58 2.69 21.08
C ALA A 482 -15.75 1.21 20.73
N ALA A 483 -16.20 0.89 19.52
CA ALA A 483 -16.31 -0.48 19.04
C ALA A 483 -14.94 -1.18 18.96
N ALA A 484 -13.90 -0.50 18.45
CA ALA A 484 -12.54 -1.03 18.46
C ALA A 484 -12.02 -1.27 19.88
N GLU A 485 -12.27 -0.33 20.80
CA GLU A 485 -11.88 -0.43 22.20
C GLU A 485 -12.53 -1.64 22.89
N ALA A 486 -13.85 -1.82 22.71
CA ALA A 486 -14.60 -2.94 23.27
C ALA A 486 -14.07 -4.32 22.82
N LEU A 487 -13.47 -4.41 21.63
CA LEU A 487 -12.85 -5.63 21.14
C LEU A 487 -11.44 -5.86 21.74
N THR A 488 -10.72 -4.79 22.05
CA THR A 488 -9.37 -4.87 22.64
C THR A 488 -9.38 -5.10 24.15
N ASP A 489 -10.42 -4.65 24.83
CA ASP A 489 -10.53 -4.77 26.28
C ASP A 489 -10.98 -6.18 26.66
N GLU A 490 -10.08 -6.96 27.28
CA GLU A 490 -10.39 -8.23 27.91
C GLU A 490 -11.15 -8.05 29.25
N GLY A 491 -12.17 -7.19 29.26
CA GLY A 491 -13.04 -6.99 30.41
C GLY A 491 -13.98 -8.19 30.62
N ALA A 492 -13.58 -9.09 31.53
CA ALA A 492 -14.43 -10.01 32.28
C ALA A 492 -15.09 -11.20 31.54
N ALA A 493 -14.29 -12.23 31.26
CA ALA A 493 -14.75 -13.61 31.48
C ALA A 493 -13.59 -14.39 32.09
N ALA A 494 -13.69 -14.57 33.42
CA ALA A 494 -12.85 -15.45 34.22
C ALA A 494 -13.01 -16.91 33.81
#